data_AF-A0A8K1CUG0-F1
#
_entry.id   AF-A0A8K1CUG0-F1
#
_cell.length_a   1.000
_cell.length_b   1.000
_cell.length_c   1.000
_cell.angle_alpha   90.00
_cell.angle_beta   90.00
_cell.angle_gamma   90.00
#
_symmetry.space_group_name_H-M   'P 1'
#
loop_
_entity.id
_entity.type
_entity.pdbx_description
1 polymer ?
#
loop_
_entity_poly.entity_id
_entity_poly.type
_entity_poly.pdbx_seq_one_letter_code
_entity_poly.pdbx_strand_id
1 'polypeptide(L)'
;MSFVQGQDWSTAGWGSKGPQRGVSKEAQLNQARRQGNVVTETRYNAGTNKSSHSGATVNARKLEEDTDNFKHDAVDRSLSQALMKARADKKMTQKQLATAINEKPQIVAEYESGRAIPNGQIISKLERALGCRLPRGPRKKKAAAE
;
A
#
# COMPACT_ATOMS: atom_id res chain seq x y z
N MET A 1 40.37 15.59 62.47
CA MET A 1 39.36 16.49 61.84
C MET A 1 39.55 16.34 60.34
N SER A 2 38.86 15.39 59.72
CA SER A 2 37.53 15.51 59.09
C SER A 2 37.67 15.58 57.57
N PHE A 3 37.25 14.47 56.96
CA PHE A 3 37.13 14.09 55.56
C PHE A 3 36.60 15.20 54.64
N VAL A 4 37.23 15.37 53.48
CA VAL A 4 36.53 15.71 52.22
C VAL A 4 37.14 14.84 51.13
N GLN A 5 36.63 13.61 51.01
CA GLN A 5 36.78 12.82 49.79
C GLN A 5 36.02 13.56 48.69
N GLY A 6 36.68 13.84 47.56
CA GLY A 6 36.02 14.30 46.35
C GLY A 6 35.03 13.24 45.88
N GLN A 7 33.76 13.44 46.21
CA GLN A 7 32.66 12.62 45.76
C GLN A 7 32.26 13.09 44.35
N ASP A 8 33.10 12.75 43.38
CA ASP A 8 32.85 13.04 41.97
C ASP A 8 31.93 11.96 41.38
N TRP A 9 30.67 12.01 41.75
CA TRP A 9 29.63 11.40 40.94
C TRP A 9 28.91 12.56 40.24
N SER A 10 29.35 12.87 39.02
CA SER A 10 28.33 13.31 38.06
C SER A 10 27.30 12.18 38.01
N THR A 11 26.01 12.51 38.10
CA THR A 11 24.96 11.56 37.72
C THR A 11 25.35 11.10 36.33
N ALA A 12 25.87 9.87 36.21
CA ALA A 12 26.21 9.27 34.94
C ALA A 12 24.88 9.15 34.20
N GLY A 13 24.56 10.24 33.53
CA GLY A 13 23.24 10.54 33.02
C GLY A 13 22.91 9.47 32.03
N TRP A 14 21.99 8.60 32.42
CA TRP A 14 21.20 7.83 31.50
C TRP A 14 20.55 8.82 30.53
N GLY A 15 21.22 9.09 29.42
CA GLY A 15 20.93 10.28 28.62
C GLY A 15 21.32 10.18 27.15
N SER A 16 21.74 9.01 26.65
CA SER A 16 21.62 8.77 25.21
C SER A 16 20.26 8.12 24.98
N LYS A 17 19.21 8.95 24.88
CA LYS A 17 18.02 8.51 24.16
C LYS A 17 18.46 8.33 22.71
N GLY A 18 18.82 7.09 22.35
CA GLY A 18 18.87 6.67 20.96
C GLY A 18 17.56 7.09 20.26
N PRO A 19 17.57 7.31 18.93
CA PRO A 19 16.43 7.87 18.21
C PRO A 19 15.15 7.15 18.62
N GLN A 20 14.20 7.91 19.17
CA GLN A 20 12.99 7.37 19.75
C GLN A 20 12.29 6.50 18.71
N ARG A 21 12.33 5.17 18.89
CA ARG A 21 11.51 4.24 18.10
C ARG A 21 10.06 4.66 18.30
N GLY A 22 9.45 5.26 17.28
CA GLY A 22 8.03 5.60 17.28
C GLY A 22 7.67 7.09 17.28
N VAL A 23 8.58 8.03 17.02
CA VAL A 23 8.12 9.38 16.64
C VAL A 23 7.37 9.30 15.31
N SER A 24 6.12 9.75 15.28
CA SER A 24 5.31 9.75 14.05
C SER A 24 6.04 10.53 12.95
N LYS A 25 5.79 10.16 11.69
CA LYS A 25 6.38 10.87 10.54
C LYS A 25 6.11 12.37 10.60
N GLU A 26 4.95 12.77 11.14
CA GLU A 26 4.58 14.17 11.35
C GLU A 26 5.38 14.83 12.47
N ALA A 27 5.62 14.12 13.58
CA ALA A 27 6.45 14.64 14.67
C ALA A 27 7.89 14.90 14.21
N GLN A 28 8.46 13.98 13.43
CA GLN A 28 9.79 14.13 12.82
C GLN A 28 9.83 15.32 11.85
N LEU A 29 8.82 15.45 10.99
CA LEU A 29 8.72 16.56 10.04
C LEU A 29 8.60 17.91 10.75
N ASN A 30 7.78 17.99 11.81
CA ASN A 30 7.58 19.22 12.57
C ASN A 30 8.83 19.64 13.34
N GLN A 31 9.61 18.68 13.87
CA GLN A 31 10.91 18.96 14.47
C GLN A 31 11.90 19.50 13.44
N ALA A 32 11.99 18.87 12.27
CA ALA A 32 12.85 19.32 11.17
C ALA A 32 12.46 20.74 10.67
N ARG A 33 11.16 21.04 10.59
CA ARG A 33 10.65 22.39 10.25
C ARG A 33 11.12 23.45 11.24
N ARG A 34 11.08 23.15 12.55
CA ARG A 34 11.56 24.06 13.59
C ARG A 34 13.07 24.29 13.56
N GLN A 35 13.81 23.28 13.10
CA GLN A 35 15.28 23.31 12.95
C GLN A 35 15.72 23.92 11.62
N GLY A 36 14.80 24.34 10.74
CA GLY A 36 15.11 24.90 9.43
C GLY A 36 15.66 23.90 8.41
N ASN A 37 15.69 22.59 8.73
CA ASN A 37 16.29 21.55 7.90
C ASN A 37 15.21 20.79 7.11
N VAL A 38 14.47 21.50 6.25
CA VAL A 38 13.41 20.91 5.42
C VAL A 38 13.60 21.31 3.97
N VAL A 39 13.70 20.30 3.10
CA VAL A 39 13.68 20.46 1.64
C VAL A 39 12.31 20.02 1.13
N THR A 40 11.71 20.84 0.27
CA THR A 40 10.42 20.54 -0.37
C THR A 40 10.63 20.24 -1.84
N GLU A 41 10.13 19.10 -2.29
CA GLU A 41 10.09 18.73 -3.70
C GLU A 41 8.65 18.38 -4.09
N THR A 42 8.28 18.67 -5.34
CA THR A 42 6.99 18.29 -5.88
C THR A 42 6.99 16.79 -6.20
N ARG A 43 5.88 16.10 -5.89
CA ARG A 43 5.78 14.68 -6.25
C ARG A 43 5.52 14.55 -7.74
N TYR A 44 6.12 13.53 -8.35
CA TYR A 44 5.80 13.13 -9.71
C TYR A 44 4.29 12.89 -9.86
N ASN A 45 3.68 13.47 -10.90
CA ASN A 45 2.23 13.47 -11.16
C ASN A 45 1.35 14.13 -10.06
N ALA A 46 1.92 15.00 -9.22
CA ALA A 46 1.13 15.78 -8.27
C ALA A 46 0.06 16.62 -8.99
N GLY A 47 -1.14 16.71 -8.40
CA GLY A 47 -2.26 17.47 -8.96
C GLY A 47 -3.03 16.79 -10.11
N THR A 48 -2.75 15.54 -10.43
CA THR A 48 -3.42 14.80 -11.53
C THR A 48 -4.40 13.74 -11.01
N ASN A 49 -5.43 13.40 -11.80
CA ASN A 49 -6.47 12.42 -11.49
C ASN A 49 -6.40 11.18 -12.42
N LYS A 50 -5.25 10.52 -12.41
CA LYS A 50 -4.96 9.38 -13.29
C LYS A 50 -5.98 8.24 -13.11
N SER A 51 -6.56 7.78 -14.23
CA SER A 51 -7.55 6.68 -14.26
C SER A 51 -6.93 5.34 -13.86
N SER A 52 -7.73 4.44 -13.31
CA SER A 52 -7.34 3.06 -12.96
C SER A 52 -6.85 2.22 -14.15
N HIS A 53 -7.11 2.68 -15.38
CA HIS A 53 -6.68 2.01 -16.61
C HIS A 53 -5.49 2.67 -17.30
N SER A 54 -5.04 3.83 -16.82
CA SER A 54 -4.13 4.70 -17.59
C SER A 54 -2.63 4.44 -17.36
N GLY A 55 -2.28 3.30 -16.76
CA GLY A 55 -0.90 2.86 -16.63
C GLY A 55 -0.83 1.35 -16.47
N ALA A 56 0.33 0.78 -16.83
CA ALA A 56 0.62 -0.59 -16.49
C ALA A 56 0.46 -0.79 -14.97
N THR A 57 -0.24 -1.84 -14.56
CA THR A 57 -0.37 -2.25 -13.16
C THR A 57 0.99 -2.62 -12.54
N VAL A 58 1.99 -2.81 -13.40
CA VAL A 58 3.39 -3.12 -13.09
C VAL A 58 4.30 -1.94 -13.43
N ASN A 59 5.48 -1.88 -12.82
CA ASN A 59 6.47 -0.85 -13.12
C ASN A 59 6.93 -0.98 -14.57
N ALA A 60 6.70 0.06 -15.40
CA ALA A 60 7.03 0.05 -16.82
C ALA A 60 8.52 -0.29 -17.07
N ARG A 61 9.44 0.29 -16.28
CA ARG A 61 10.87 -0.03 -16.35
C ARG A 61 11.16 -1.53 -16.19
N LYS A 62 10.48 -2.20 -15.26
CA LYS A 62 10.65 -3.63 -15.07
C LYS A 62 10.14 -4.42 -16.27
N LEU A 63 9.05 -3.96 -16.91
CA LEU A 63 8.51 -4.61 -18.10
C LEU A 63 9.44 -4.44 -19.31
N GLU A 64 10.14 -3.31 -19.42
CA GLU A 64 11.16 -3.07 -20.45
C GLU A 64 12.43 -3.92 -20.23
N GLU A 65 12.81 -4.15 -18.97
CA GLU A 65 13.94 -5.00 -18.60
C GLU A 65 13.63 -6.52 -18.73
N ASP A 66 12.36 -6.92 -18.67
CA ASP A 66 11.92 -8.32 -18.73
C ASP A 66 11.63 -8.76 -20.19
N THR A 67 12.65 -9.31 -20.87
CA THR A 67 12.57 -9.70 -22.29
C THR A 67 12.01 -11.10 -22.54
N ASP A 68 11.90 -11.94 -21.50
CA ASP A 68 11.64 -13.38 -21.66
C ASP A 68 10.27 -13.83 -21.11
N ASN A 69 9.67 -13.09 -20.17
CA ASN A 69 8.44 -13.52 -19.50
C ASN A 69 7.18 -12.72 -19.94
N PHE A 70 6.50 -13.23 -20.97
CA PHE A 70 5.28 -12.62 -21.54
C PHE A 70 3.96 -13.00 -20.85
N LYS A 71 4.00 -13.70 -19.72
CA LYS A 71 2.81 -14.19 -19.00
C LYS A 71 2.53 -13.37 -17.75
N HIS A 72 1.27 -12.98 -17.58
CA HIS A 72 0.77 -12.33 -16.35
C HIS A 72 -0.05 -13.30 -15.51
N ASP A 73 0.14 -13.23 -14.19
CA ASP A 73 -0.71 -13.96 -13.26
C ASP A 73 -2.10 -13.33 -13.23
N ALA A 74 -3.13 -14.16 -13.35
CA ALA A 74 -4.51 -13.74 -13.21
C ALA A 74 -4.94 -13.68 -11.73
N VAL A 75 -6.14 -13.18 -11.50
CA VAL A 75 -6.79 -13.19 -10.19
C VAL A 75 -6.88 -14.61 -9.62
N ASP A 76 -6.48 -14.74 -8.35
CA ASP A 76 -6.59 -16.01 -7.62
C ASP A 76 -8.05 -16.48 -7.46
N ARG A 77 -8.25 -17.79 -7.40
CA ARG A 77 -9.59 -18.40 -7.29
C ARG A 77 -10.27 -18.03 -5.97
N SER A 78 -9.51 -17.85 -4.89
CA SER A 78 -10.07 -17.41 -3.61
C SER A 78 -10.70 -16.02 -3.71
N LEU A 79 -10.03 -15.09 -4.40
CA LEU A 79 -10.53 -13.73 -4.62
C LEU A 79 -11.82 -13.75 -5.45
N SER A 80 -11.83 -14.54 -6.53
CA SER A 80 -12.98 -14.61 -7.43
C SER A 80 -14.23 -15.18 -6.73
N GLN A 81 -14.06 -16.23 -5.93
CA GLN A 81 -15.14 -16.82 -5.13
C GLN A 81 -15.65 -15.88 -4.03
N ALA A 82 -14.73 -15.24 -3.31
CA ALA A 82 -15.09 -14.29 -2.27
C ALA A 82 -15.86 -13.08 -2.84
N LEU A 83 -15.47 -12.60 -4.03
CA LEU A 83 -16.16 -11.52 -4.73
C LEU A 83 -17.60 -11.90 -5.09
N MET A 84 -17.79 -13.09 -5.67
CA MET A 84 -19.14 -13.59 -6.02
C MET A 84 -20.02 -13.72 -4.78
N LYS A 85 -19.48 -14.27 -3.69
CA LYS A 85 -20.20 -14.40 -2.42
C LYS A 85 -20.60 -13.04 -1.85
N ALA A 86 -19.64 -12.12 -1.73
CA ALA A 86 -19.89 -10.77 -1.22
C ALA A 86 -20.94 -10.01 -2.05
N ARG A 87 -20.93 -10.20 -3.37
CA ARG A 87 -21.96 -9.63 -4.25
C ARG A 87 -23.34 -10.22 -3.97
N ALA A 88 -23.42 -11.54 -3.82
CA ALA A 88 -24.67 -12.25 -3.53
C ALA A 88 -25.24 -11.86 -2.15
N ASP A 89 -24.38 -11.77 -1.14
CA ASP A 89 -24.74 -11.34 0.22
C ASP A 89 -25.34 -9.91 0.22
N LYS A 90 -24.80 -9.04 -0.65
CA LYS A 90 -25.28 -7.67 -0.84
C LYS A 90 -26.46 -7.56 -1.83
N LYS A 91 -26.93 -8.67 -2.39
CA LYS A 91 -28.02 -8.76 -3.37
C LYS A 91 -27.83 -7.81 -4.58
N MET A 92 -26.59 -7.61 -5.01
CA MET A 92 -26.26 -6.76 -6.15
C MET A 92 -26.08 -7.61 -7.41
N THR A 93 -26.51 -7.11 -8.56
CA THR A 93 -26.12 -7.67 -9.86
C THR A 93 -24.72 -7.19 -10.26
N GLN A 94 -24.05 -7.89 -11.19
CA GLN A 94 -22.76 -7.43 -11.72
C GLN A 94 -22.84 -6.03 -12.31
N LYS A 95 -23.96 -5.70 -12.99
CA LYS A 95 -24.20 -4.37 -13.56
C LYS A 95 -24.31 -3.31 -12.47
N GLN A 96 -25.07 -3.58 -11.39
CA GLN A 96 -25.21 -2.64 -10.27
C GLN A 96 -23.87 -2.41 -9.56
N LEU A 97 -23.10 -3.48 -9.33
CA LEU A 97 -21.76 -3.37 -8.74
C LEU A 97 -20.84 -2.55 -9.64
N ALA A 98 -20.84 -2.81 -10.95
CA ALA A 98 -20.04 -2.10 -11.94
C ALA A 98 -20.36 -0.60 -11.98
N THR A 99 -21.65 -0.24 -11.98
CA THR A 99 -22.08 1.17 -11.88
C THR A 99 -21.61 1.80 -10.57
N ALA A 100 -21.72 1.10 -9.44
CA ALA A 100 -21.30 1.63 -8.13
C ALA A 100 -19.80 1.93 -8.06
N ILE A 101 -18.95 1.17 -8.76
CA ILE A 101 -17.50 1.38 -8.80
C ILE A 101 -17.01 2.21 -10.00
N ASN A 102 -17.93 2.68 -10.86
CA ASN A 102 -17.63 3.35 -12.12
C ASN A 102 -16.70 2.53 -13.03
N GLU A 103 -17.02 1.24 -13.22
CA GLU A 103 -16.30 0.35 -14.15
C GLU A 103 -17.29 -0.32 -15.12
N LYS A 104 -16.76 -0.92 -16.20
CA LYS A 104 -17.59 -1.68 -17.14
C LYS A 104 -18.04 -3.02 -16.51
N PRO A 105 -19.28 -3.50 -16.77
CA PRO A 105 -19.75 -4.80 -16.28
C PRO A 105 -18.84 -5.97 -16.66
N GLN A 106 -18.22 -5.91 -17.84
CA GLN A 106 -17.26 -6.89 -18.32
C GLN A 106 -16.07 -7.06 -17.37
N ILE A 107 -15.57 -5.96 -16.79
CA ILE A 107 -14.44 -6.02 -15.85
C ILE A 107 -14.84 -6.81 -14.61
N VAL A 108 -16.01 -6.53 -14.03
CA VAL A 108 -16.51 -7.29 -12.87
C VAL A 108 -16.63 -8.79 -13.20
N ALA A 109 -17.14 -9.13 -14.38
CA ALA A 109 -17.23 -10.52 -14.83
C ALA A 109 -15.85 -11.19 -15.01
N GLU A 110 -14.85 -10.47 -15.50
CA GLU A 110 -13.47 -10.97 -15.63
C GLU A 110 -12.81 -11.22 -14.26
N TYR A 111 -13.11 -10.39 -13.25
CA TYR A 111 -12.67 -10.61 -11.87
C TYR A 111 -13.38 -11.80 -11.21
N GLU A 112 -14.70 -11.95 -11.40
CA GLU A 112 -15.48 -13.09 -10.87
C GLU A 112 -15.08 -14.42 -11.56
N SER A 113 -14.68 -14.38 -12.83
CA SER A 113 -14.18 -15.56 -13.56
C SER A 113 -12.69 -15.87 -13.31
N GLY A 114 -11.94 -14.96 -12.69
CA GLY A 114 -10.51 -15.15 -12.40
C GLY A 114 -9.60 -14.95 -13.61
N ARG A 115 -10.06 -14.31 -14.69
CA ARG A 115 -9.27 -14.04 -15.90
C ARG A 115 -8.60 -12.66 -15.89
N ALA A 116 -9.08 -11.75 -15.03
CA ALA A 116 -8.55 -10.40 -14.94
C ALA A 116 -7.12 -10.38 -14.38
N ILE A 117 -6.31 -9.42 -14.85
CA ILE A 117 -5.05 -9.05 -14.20
C ILE A 117 -5.38 -8.25 -12.93
N PRO A 118 -4.89 -8.64 -11.74
CA PRO A 118 -5.20 -7.95 -10.50
C PRO A 118 -4.71 -6.49 -10.51
N ASN A 119 -5.64 -5.54 -10.38
CA ASN A 119 -5.35 -4.12 -10.17
C ASN A 119 -5.79 -3.68 -8.77
N GLY A 120 -4.84 -3.25 -7.94
CA GLY A 120 -5.09 -2.85 -6.56
C GLY A 120 -6.10 -1.71 -6.41
N GLN A 121 -6.19 -0.79 -7.37
CA GLN A 121 -7.17 0.30 -7.32
C GLN A 121 -8.59 -0.21 -7.52
N ILE A 122 -8.80 -1.09 -8.51
CA ILE A 122 -10.11 -1.71 -8.78
C ILE A 122 -10.53 -2.58 -7.58
N ILE A 123 -9.62 -3.39 -7.05
CA ILE A 123 -9.87 -4.20 -5.84
C ILE A 123 -10.29 -3.31 -4.66
N SER A 124 -9.61 -2.18 -4.47
CA SER A 124 -9.97 -1.24 -3.39
C SER A 124 -11.32 -0.56 -3.61
N LYS A 125 -11.78 -0.38 -4.85
CA LYS A 125 -13.15 0.09 -5.15
C LYS A 125 -14.18 -1.00 -4.85
N LEU A 126 -13.89 -2.25 -5.24
CA LEU A 126 -14.74 -3.42 -4.96
C LEU A 126 -14.93 -3.63 -3.45
N GLU A 127 -13.84 -3.61 -2.68
CA GLU A 127 -13.87 -3.73 -1.21
C GLU A 127 -14.76 -2.65 -0.57
N ARG A 128 -14.64 -1.40 -1.03
CA ARG A 128 -15.47 -0.28 -0.55
C ARG A 128 -16.95 -0.42 -0.94
N ALA A 129 -17.22 -0.78 -2.18
CA ALA A 129 -18.60 -0.94 -2.66
C ALA A 129 -19.30 -2.12 -2.00
N LEU A 130 -18.58 -3.20 -1.69
CA LEU A 130 -19.14 -4.38 -1.03
C LEU A 130 -19.15 -4.26 0.50
N GLY A 131 -18.25 -3.47 1.08
CA GLY A 131 -18.14 -3.30 2.54
C GLY A 131 -17.41 -4.46 3.23
N CYS A 132 -16.68 -5.27 2.47
CA CYS A 132 -15.91 -6.40 2.98
C CYS A 132 -14.48 -6.35 2.46
N ARG A 133 -13.55 -6.94 3.21
CA ARG A 133 -12.17 -7.11 2.76
C ARG A 133 -12.04 -8.39 1.96
N LEU A 134 -11.60 -8.26 0.72
CA LEU A 134 -11.43 -9.41 -0.16
C LEU A 134 -10.08 -10.09 0.11
N PRO A 135 -9.99 -11.43 0.03
CA PRO A 135 -8.75 -12.15 0.27
C PRO A 135 -7.72 -11.77 -0.80
N ARG A 136 -6.53 -11.36 -0.37
CA ARG A 136 -5.41 -11.08 -1.27
C ARG A 136 -4.59 -12.36 -1.34
N GLY A 137 -4.32 -12.84 -2.56
CA GLY A 137 -3.45 -13.99 -2.77
C GLY A 137 -2.10 -13.84 -2.06
N PRO A 138 -1.39 -14.95 -1.80
CA PRO A 138 -0.13 -14.91 -1.07
C PRO A 138 0.82 -13.91 -1.73
N ARG A 139 1.36 -12.97 -0.95
CA ARG A 139 2.37 -12.03 -1.45
C ARG A 139 3.55 -12.86 -1.94
N LYS A 140 3.84 -12.85 -3.25
CA LYS A 140 5.09 -13.43 -3.76
C LYS A 140 6.22 -12.80 -2.95
N LYS A 141 6.92 -13.59 -2.14
CA LYS A 141 8.11 -13.13 -1.42
C LYS A 141 9.04 -12.60 -2.50
N LYS A 142 9.50 -11.34 -2.39
CA LYS A 142 10.61 -10.89 -3.22
C LYS A 142 11.75 -11.87 -2.93
N ALA A 143 12.19 -12.61 -3.95
CA ALA A 143 13.46 -13.32 -3.85
C ALA A 143 14.49 -12.27 -3.40
N ALA A 144 15.23 -12.58 -2.34
CA ALA A 144 16.32 -11.72 -1.91
C ALA A 144 17.24 -11.53 -3.12
N ALA A 145 17.40 -10.27 -3.54
CA ALA A 145 18.47 -9.94 -4.48
C ALA A 145 19.76 -10.21 -3.71
N GLU A 146 20.52 -11.19 -4.19
CA GLU A 146 21.92 -11.41 -3.83
C GLU A 146 22.80 -10.31 -4.45
#